data_AF-A0A1S3W2E8-F1
#
_entry.id   AF-A0A1S3W2E8-F1
#
_cell.length_a   1.000
_cell.length_b   1.000
_cell.length_c   1.000
_cell.angle_alpha   90.00
_cell.angle_beta   90.00
_cell.angle_gamma   90.00
#
_symmetry.space_group_name_H-M   'P 1'
#
loop_
_entity.id
_entity.type
_entity.pdbx_description
1 polymer ?
#
loop_
_entity_poly.entity_id
_entity_poly.type
_entity_poly.pdbx_seq_one_letter_code
_entity_poly.pdbx_strand_id
1 'polypeptide(L)'
;MESLLRQLECFSELLAVSRSPHVRTWEPATVSRALQWARYLRHVHGRLSRHERVRLALRRLLKDGGARGAAMAPGLPDLQALGRGDLLLALRLLDNRALGPAACHRLLQELGPGGPDDPARLLLTRLQEARGAAHGLLHVLWGRCPRDSLLQVTACALGPPPREGHLHPDGPQAAPELARWLLDTPEVVEAFCRDLPAGLVTSAACSHPALARAYLRLLSQWGGQLLYDLPTGVWAAAADKHVSWQDLCGRFQSLCQAPPPLRDQAVATLQANKAQDGDFEVPGISVWTDLLLALGGAVR
;
A
#
# COMPACT_ATOMS: atom_id res chain seq x y z
N MET A 1 -25.72 -12.55 -26.92
CA MET A 1 -25.74 -11.07 -26.77
C MET A 1 -26.59 -10.63 -25.59
N GLU A 2 -27.84 -11.10 -25.48
CA GLU A 2 -28.74 -10.75 -24.37
C GLU A 2 -28.20 -11.12 -22.98
N SER A 3 -27.62 -12.31 -22.82
CA SER A 3 -26.98 -12.73 -21.56
C SER A 3 -25.87 -11.75 -21.11
N LEU A 4 -25.12 -11.16 -22.04
CA LEU A 4 -24.06 -10.22 -21.72
C LEU A 4 -24.62 -8.85 -21.32
N LEU A 5 -25.66 -8.36 -22.02
CA LEU A 5 -26.33 -7.12 -21.64
C LEU A 5 -26.91 -7.20 -20.22
N ARG A 6 -27.54 -8.32 -19.88
CA ARG A 6 -28.03 -8.57 -18.51
C ARG A 6 -26.90 -8.56 -17.47
N GLN A 7 -25.74 -9.13 -17.80
CA GLN A 7 -24.57 -9.10 -16.90
C GLN A 7 -24.02 -7.68 -16.72
N LEU A 8 -24.07 -6.84 -17.76
CA LEU A 8 -23.68 -5.43 -17.68
C LEU A 8 -24.66 -4.61 -16.83
N GLU A 9 -25.97 -4.85 -16.98
CA GLU A 9 -27.01 -4.22 -16.17
C GLU A 9 -26.83 -4.56 -14.70
N CYS A 10 -26.74 -5.85 -14.35
CA CYS A 10 -26.53 -6.26 -12.97
C CYS A 10 -25.20 -5.72 -12.39
N PHE A 11 -24.16 -5.55 -13.22
CA PHE A 11 -22.91 -4.93 -12.76
C PHE A 11 -23.05 -3.42 -12.52
N SER A 12 -23.85 -2.73 -13.34
CA SER A 12 -24.17 -1.32 -13.12
C SER A 12 -24.97 -1.10 -11.84
N GLU A 13 -25.89 -2.01 -11.53
CA GLU A 13 -26.62 -2.04 -10.25
C GLU A 13 -25.67 -2.31 -9.08
N LEU A 14 -24.76 -3.27 -9.21
CA LEU A 14 -23.74 -3.52 -8.19
C LEU A 14 -22.88 -2.29 -7.90
N LEU A 15 -22.46 -1.57 -8.95
CA LEU A 15 -21.73 -0.31 -8.81
C LEU A 15 -22.60 0.78 -8.14
N ALA A 16 -23.90 0.84 -8.41
CA ALA A 16 -24.79 1.78 -7.72
C ALA A 16 -24.96 1.40 -6.23
N VAL A 17 -25.20 0.12 -5.94
CA VAL A 17 -25.32 -0.41 -4.57
C VAL A 17 -24.05 -0.17 -3.77
N SER A 18 -22.87 -0.31 -4.40
CA SER A 18 -21.58 -0.09 -3.74
C SER A 18 -21.39 1.32 -3.16
N ARG A 19 -22.16 2.33 -3.61
CA ARG A 19 -22.15 3.70 -3.06
C ARG A 19 -23.27 3.96 -2.03
N SER A 20 -24.13 2.97 -1.80
CA SER A 20 -25.33 3.10 -0.99
C SER A 20 -25.12 2.56 0.43
N PRO A 21 -25.97 2.90 1.40
CA PRO A 21 -25.88 2.37 2.76
C PRO A 21 -26.11 0.85 2.86
N HIS A 22 -26.63 0.20 1.81
CA HIS A 22 -26.84 -1.25 1.76
C HIS A 22 -25.54 -2.04 1.89
N VAL A 23 -24.39 -1.43 1.61
CA VAL A 23 -23.07 -2.07 1.82
C VAL A 23 -22.83 -2.41 3.30
N ARG A 24 -23.57 -1.82 4.24
CA ARG A 24 -23.50 -2.17 5.66
C ARG A 24 -23.77 -3.64 5.95
N THR A 25 -24.62 -4.29 5.15
CA THR A 25 -24.95 -5.72 5.31
C THR A 25 -24.00 -6.63 4.54
N TRP A 26 -23.00 -6.09 3.85
CA TRP A 26 -22.08 -6.90 3.07
C TRP A 26 -21.08 -7.61 3.98
N GLU A 27 -21.14 -8.93 3.96
CA GLU A 27 -20.15 -9.80 4.57
C GLU A 27 -18.85 -9.88 3.73
N PRO A 28 -17.72 -10.29 4.34
CA PRO A 28 -16.46 -10.54 3.62
C PRO A 28 -16.62 -11.41 2.35
N ALA A 29 -17.46 -12.45 2.42
CA ALA A 29 -17.74 -13.32 1.29
C ALA A 29 -18.49 -12.59 0.16
N THR A 30 -19.35 -11.63 0.50
CA THR A 30 -20.08 -10.81 -0.49
C THR A 30 -19.14 -9.86 -1.22
N VAL A 31 -18.22 -9.22 -0.50
CA VAL A 31 -17.15 -8.40 -1.11
C VAL A 31 -16.30 -9.25 -2.06
N SER A 32 -15.87 -10.42 -1.62
CA SER A 32 -15.01 -11.31 -2.42
C SER A 32 -15.72 -11.75 -3.71
N ARG A 33 -16.98 -12.16 -3.63
CA ARG A 33 -17.80 -12.53 -4.80
C ARG A 33 -18.00 -11.35 -5.75
N ALA A 34 -18.28 -10.17 -5.20
CA ALA A 34 -18.48 -8.95 -6.00
C ALA A 34 -17.21 -8.60 -6.79
N LEU A 35 -16.03 -8.68 -6.17
CA LEU A 35 -14.74 -8.46 -6.84
C LEU A 35 -14.42 -9.56 -7.85
N GLN A 36 -14.65 -10.84 -7.53
CA GLN A 36 -14.47 -11.95 -8.47
C GLN A 36 -15.33 -11.77 -9.72
N TRP A 37 -16.57 -11.34 -9.56
CA TRP A 37 -17.47 -11.09 -10.67
C TRP A 37 -17.03 -9.88 -11.50
N ALA A 38 -16.54 -8.82 -10.87
CA ALA A 38 -15.96 -7.67 -11.57
C ALA A 38 -14.70 -8.06 -12.38
N ARG A 39 -13.81 -8.90 -11.83
CA ARG A 39 -12.64 -9.46 -12.52
C ARG A 39 -13.06 -10.34 -13.71
N TYR A 40 -14.10 -11.15 -13.54
CA TYR A 40 -14.68 -11.95 -14.63
C TYR A 40 -15.18 -11.06 -15.78
N LEU A 41 -15.92 -9.99 -15.46
CA LEU A 41 -16.41 -9.05 -16.46
C LEU A 41 -15.28 -8.34 -17.19
N ARG A 42 -14.20 -7.97 -16.50
CA ARG A 42 -12.99 -7.46 -17.13
C ARG A 42 -12.35 -8.47 -18.08
N HIS A 43 -12.26 -9.74 -17.68
CA HIS A 43 -11.74 -10.81 -18.54
C HIS A 43 -12.60 -10.99 -19.80
N VAL A 44 -13.93 -10.95 -19.64
CA VAL A 44 -14.88 -10.96 -20.76
C VAL A 44 -14.68 -9.74 -21.66
N HIS A 45 -14.56 -8.53 -21.10
CA HIS A 45 -14.25 -7.32 -21.85
C HIS A 45 -12.93 -7.43 -22.63
N GLY A 46 -11.87 -7.99 -22.03
CA GLY A 46 -10.59 -8.22 -22.70
C GLY A 46 -10.71 -9.13 -23.92
N ARG A 47 -11.48 -10.22 -23.82
CA ARG A 47 -11.76 -11.12 -24.96
C ARG A 47 -12.60 -10.45 -26.05
N LEU A 48 -13.57 -9.63 -25.66
CA LEU A 48 -14.43 -8.88 -26.60
C LEU A 48 -13.71 -7.72 -27.28
N SER A 49 -12.77 -7.08 -26.59
CA SER A 49 -11.95 -5.98 -27.13
C SER A 49 -11.07 -6.41 -28.30
N ARG A 50 -10.75 -7.72 -28.40
CA ARG A 50 -10.04 -8.30 -29.53
C ARG A 50 -10.89 -8.43 -30.80
N HIS A 51 -12.20 -8.18 -30.72
CA HIS A 51 -13.15 -8.33 -31.82
C HIS A 51 -13.87 -7.01 -32.12
N GLU A 52 -13.34 -6.25 -33.08
CA GLU A 52 -13.79 -4.88 -33.36
C GLU A 52 -15.28 -4.77 -33.73
N ARG A 53 -15.79 -5.72 -34.51
CA ARG A 53 -17.21 -5.79 -34.90
C ARG A 53 -18.14 -5.97 -33.70
N VAL A 54 -17.75 -6.80 -32.73
CA VAL A 54 -18.54 -7.06 -31.52
C VAL A 54 -18.51 -5.84 -30.59
N ARG A 55 -17.37 -5.16 -30.48
CA ARG A 55 -17.22 -3.90 -29.72
C ARG A 55 -18.11 -2.79 -30.29
N LEU A 56 -18.13 -2.61 -31.61
CA LEU A 56 -19.00 -1.65 -32.29
C LEU A 56 -20.49 -1.98 -32.12
N ALA A 57 -20.86 -3.25 -32.24
CA ALA A 57 -22.22 -3.71 -32.01
C ALA A 57 -22.68 -3.47 -30.56
N LEU A 58 -21.83 -3.79 -29.57
CA LEU A 58 -22.11 -3.52 -28.16
C LEU A 58 -22.29 -2.03 -27.87
N ARG A 59 -21.41 -1.19 -28.45
CA ARG A 59 -21.46 0.27 -28.25
C ARG A 59 -22.71 0.87 -28.87
N ARG A 60 -23.17 0.36 -30.02
CA ARG A 60 -24.44 0.75 -30.64
C ARG A 60 -25.62 0.30 -29.78
N LEU A 61 -25.63 -0.97 -29.34
CA LEU A 61 -26.68 -1.49 -28.46
C LEU A 61 -26.78 -0.76 -27.11
N LEU A 62 -25.67 -0.33 -26.52
CA LEU A 62 -25.67 0.47 -25.29
C LEU A 62 -26.15 1.92 -25.51
N LYS A 63 -25.89 2.50 -26.69
CA LYS A 63 -26.41 3.82 -27.08
C LYS A 63 -27.89 3.77 -27.43
N ASP A 64 -28.32 2.75 -28.17
CA ASP A 64 -29.68 2.58 -28.68
C ASP A 64 -30.62 1.97 -27.61
N GLY A 65 -30.08 1.15 -26.71
CA GLY A 65 -30.81 0.58 -25.56
C GLY A 65 -31.21 1.62 -24.50
N GLY A 66 -30.52 2.78 -24.48
CA GLY A 66 -30.94 3.96 -23.70
C GLY A 66 -32.30 4.52 -24.12
N ALA A 67 -32.77 4.23 -25.34
CA ALA A 67 -34.09 4.63 -25.82
C ALA A 67 -35.22 3.64 -25.47
N ARG A 68 -34.90 2.41 -25.00
CA ARG A 68 -35.87 1.37 -24.63
C ARG A 68 -36.03 1.17 -23.11
N GLY A 69 -35.56 2.12 -22.30
CA GLY A 69 -35.77 2.13 -20.84
C GLY A 69 -34.61 1.58 -20.00
N ALA A 70 -33.51 1.15 -20.62
CA ALA A 70 -32.27 0.82 -19.94
C ALA A 70 -31.22 1.89 -20.24
N ALA A 71 -31.49 3.14 -19.85
CA ALA A 71 -30.41 4.10 -19.66
C ALA A 71 -29.49 3.47 -18.62
N MET A 72 -28.23 3.19 -19.00
CA MET A 72 -27.24 2.63 -18.06
C MET A 72 -27.36 3.39 -16.72
N ALA A 73 -27.70 2.66 -15.67
CA ALA A 73 -27.87 3.20 -14.33
C ALA A 73 -26.63 4.03 -13.93
N PRO A 74 -26.75 5.04 -13.05
CA PRO A 74 -25.65 5.94 -12.68
C PRO A 74 -24.53 5.15 -11.98
N GLY A 75 -23.61 4.60 -12.77
CA GLY A 75 -22.83 3.45 -12.37
C GLY A 75 -21.62 3.24 -13.26
N LEU A 76 -21.84 2.82 -14.51
CA LEU A 76 -20.78 2.78 -15.51
C LEU A 76 -20.82 4.05 -16.37
N PRO A 77 -19.70 4.76 -16.56
CA PRO A 77 -19.66 5.90 -17.46
C PRO A 77 -19.58 5.48 -18.93
N ASP A 78 -18.92 4.36 -19.25
CA ASP A 78 -18.76 3.86 -20.61
C ASP A 78 -18.37 2.36 -20.67
N LEU A 79 -18.18 1.83 -21.89
CA LEU A 79 -17.71 0.45 -22.09
C LEU A 79 -16.25 0.27 -21.65
N GLN A 80 -15.41 1.32 -21.68
CA GLN A 80 -14.02 1.24 -21.27
C GLN A 80 -13.89 1.01 -19.75
N ALA A 81 -14.85 1.52 -18.97
CA ALA A 81 -14.98 1.29 -17.54
C ALA A 81 -15.13 -0.19 -17.16
N LEU A 82 -15.62 -1.05 -18.06
CA LEU A 82 -15.62 -2.52 -17.84
C LEU A 82 -14.22 -3.11 -17.83
N GLY A 83 -13.29 -2.54 -18.60
CA GLY A 83 -11.89 -2.90 -18.56
C GLY A 83 -11.22 -2.61 -17.21
N ARG A 84 -11.89 -1.83 -16.35
CA ARG A 84 -11.45 -1.44 -15.00
C ARG A 84 -12.56 -1.65 -13.96
N GLY A 85 -13.48 -2.60 -14.21
CA GLY A 85 -14.69 -2.75 -13.39
C GLY A 85 -14.40 -3.15 -11.94
N ASP A 86 -13.44 -4.04 -11.74
CA ASP A 86 -12.91 -4.44 -10.43
C ASP A 86 -12.30 -3.27 -9.66
N LEU A 87 -11.46 -2.48 -10.32
CA LEU A 87 -10.92 -1.22 -9.80
C LEU A 87 -12.06 -0.27 -9.39
N LEU A 88 -13.02 0.01 -10.28
CA LEU A 88 -14.13 0.91 -9.99
C LEU A 88 -14.98 0.45 -8.80
N LEU A 89 -15.27 -0.85 -8.70
CA LEU A 89 -16.03 -1.43 -7.61
C LEU A 89 -15.26 -1.33 -6.28
N ALA A 90 -14.00 -1.74 -6.28
CA ALA A 90 -13.15 -1.71 -5.09
C ALA A 90 -13.10 -0.30 -4.48
N LEU A 91 -13.07 0.72 -5.32
CA LEU A 91 -12.82 2.08 -4.87
C LEU A 91 -14.10 2.75 -4.41
N ARG A 92 -15.24 2.43 -5.03
CA ARG A 92 -16.55 2.79 -4.48
C ARG A 92 -16.80 2.17 -3.11
N LEU A 93 -16.34 0.93 -2.90
CA LEU A 93 -16.45 0.27 -1.60
C LEU A 93 -15.54 0.91 -0.55
N LEU A 94 -14.31 1.28 -0.91
CA LEU A 94 -13.39 2.02 -0.02
C LEU A 94 -13.98 3.38 0.38
N ASP A 95 -14.57 4.12 -0.58
CA ASP A 95 -15.20 5.41 -0.32
C ASP A 95 -16.49 5.31 0.52
N ASN A 96 -17.13 4.13 0.56
CA ASN A 96 -18.40 3.97 1.23
C ASN A 96 -18.23 3.79 2.73
N ARG A 97 -18.64 4.82 3.51
CA ARG A 97 -18.62 4.83 4.98
C ARG A 97 -19.45 3.72 5.62
N ALA A 98 -20.43 3.17 4.91
CA ALA A 98 -21.26 2.08 5.39
C ALA A 98 -20.55 0.72 5.35
N LEU A 99 -19.43 0.58 4.62
CA LEU A 99 -18.67 -0.67 4.57
C LEU A 99 -18.10 -0.99 5.97
N GLY A 100 -18.49 -2.15 6.51
CA GLY A 100 -18.02 -2.63 7.80
C GLY A 100 -16.52 -2.98 7.81
N PRO A 101 -15.86 -2.97 8.98
CA PRO A 101 -14.41 -3.16 9.10
C PRO A 101 -13.92 -4.53 8.57
N ALA A 102 -14.65 -5.61 8.84
CA ALA A 102 -14.32 -6.94 8.32
C ALA A 102 -14.40 -7.02 6.78
N ALA A 103 -15.38 -6.31 6.20
CA ALA A 103 -15.55 -6.21 4.77
C ALA A 103 -14.48 -5.30 4.13
N CYS A 104 -14.06 -4.20 4.79
CA CYS A 104 -12.88 -3.43 4.36
C CYS A 104 -11.61 -4.28 4.44
N HIS A 105 -11.41 -5.05 5.51
CA HIS A 105 -10.24 -5.92 5.64
C HIS A 105 -10.17 -6.92 4.48
N ARG A 106 -11.29 -7.59 4.19
CA ARG A 106 -11.34 -8.55 3.08
C ARG A 106 -11.12 -7.87 1.73
N LEU A 107 -11.65 -6.67 1.54
CA LEU A 107 -11.36 -5.86 0.35
C LEU A 107 -9.86 -5.64 0.23
N LEU A 108 -9.17 -5.15 1.25
CA LEU A 108 -7.71 -4.94 1.20
C LEU A 108 -6.92 -6.24 0.99
N GLN A 109 -7.36 -7.36 1.58
CA GLN A 109 -6.75 -8.69 1.34
C GLN A 109 -6.92 -9.16 -0.10
N GLU A 110 -8.13 -9.04 -0.66
CA GLU A 110 -8.43 -9.39 -2.05
C GLU A 110 -7.68 -8.49 -3.03
N LEU A 111 -7.37 -7.27 -2.60
CA LEU A 111 -6.52 -6.38 -3.33
C LEU A 111 -5.03 -6.74 -3.17
N GLY A 112 -4.60 -7.63 -2.26
CA GLY A 112 -3.21 -7.89 -1.84
C GLY A 112 -2.15 -8.18 -2.94
N PRO A 113 -0.85 -8.12 -2.57
CA PRO A 113 0.27 -8.06 -3.51
C PRO A 113 0.42 -9.34 -4.35
N GLY A 114 0.68 -9.17 -5.66
CA GLY A 114 1.06 -10.27 -6.57
C GLY A 114 0.03 -10.66 -7.63
N GLY A 115 -1.13 -9.99 -7.69
CA GLY A 115 -2.08 -10.13 -8.81
C GLY A 115 -1.81 -9.15 -9.96
N PRO A 116 -2.38 -9.37 -11.16
CA PRO A 116 -2.45 -8.34 -12.22
C PRO A 116 -3.19 -7.07 -11.77
N ASP A 117 -3.90 -7.14 -10.63
CA ASP A 117 -4.54 -6.06 -9.86
C ASP A 117 -3.72 -5.70 -8.62
N ASP A 118 -2.50 -5.21 -8.82
CA ASP A 118 -1.62 -4.78 -7.73
C ASP A 118 -2.32 -3.69 -6.86
N PRO A 119 -2.56 -3.93 -5.56
CA PRO A 119 -3.31 -3.03 -4.68
C PRO A 119 -2.67 -1.65 -4.63
N ALA A 120 -1.34 -1.64 -4.69
CA ALA A 120 -0.55 -0.43 -4.71
C ALA A 120 -0.90 0.42 -5.94
N ARG A 121 -1.05 -0.20 -7.11
CA ARG A 121 -1.49 0.49 -8.33
C ARG A 121 -2.90 1.02 -8.23
N LEU A 122 -3.82 0.28 -7.61
CA LEU A 122 -5.20 0.74 -7.44
C LEU A 122 -5.26 1.95 -6.48
N LEU A 123 -4.51 1.89 -5.38
CA LEU A 123 -4.37 3.00 -4.44
C LEU A 123 -3.77 4.22 -5.15
N LEU A 124 -2.65 4.06 -5.85
CA LEU A 124 -2.02 5.14 -6.61
C LEU A 124 -2.96 5.74 -7.67
N THR A 125 -3.70 4.89 -8.40
CA THR A 125 -4.69 5.34 -9.38
C THR A 125 -5.77 6.20 -8.72
N ARG A 126 -6.21 5.85 -7.50
CA ARG A 126 -7.17 6.71 -6.79
C ARG A 126 -6.61 8.00 -6.27
N LEU A 127 -5.39 7.98 -5.74
CA LEU A 127 -4.76 9.21 -5.29
C LEU A 127 -4.63 10.17 -6.48
N GLN A 128 -4.30 9.67 -7.68
CA GLN A 128 -4.31 10.45 -8.92
C GLN A 128 -5.71 11.00 -9.26
N GLU A 129 -6.76 10.17 -9.18
CA GLU A 129 -8.15 10.59 -9.46
C GLU A 129 -8.69 11.58 -8.41
N ALA A 130 -8.23 11.49 -7.16
CA ALA A 130 -8.68 12.32 -6.05
C ALA A 130 -8.18 13.77 -6.12
N ARG A 131 -7.27 14.11 -7.05
CA ARG A 131 -6.83 15.47 -7.43
C ARG A 131 -6.84 16.49 -6.27
N GLY A 132 -6.03 16.25 -5.24
CA GLY A 132 -5.89 17.14 -4.08
C GLY A 132 -6.67 16.72 -2.82
N ALA A 133 -7.62 15.77 -2.92
CA ALA A 133 -8.29 15.15 -1.77
C ALA A 133 -7.61 13.88 -1.24
N ALA A 134 -6.46 13.51 -1.82
CA ALA A 134 -5.68 12.31 -1.51
C ALA A 134 -5.37 12.16 -0.01
N HIS A 135 -4.94 13.25 0.64
CA HIS A 135 -4.59 13.26 2.07
C HIS A 135 -5.81 12.94 2.96
N GLY A 136 -6.98 13.51 2.67
CA GLY A 136 -8.21 13.24 3.41
C GLY A 136 -8.70 11.80 3.23
N LEU A 137 -8.55 11.25 2.01
CA LEU A 137 -8.87 9.85 1.73
C LEU A 137 -7.98 8.89 2.52
N LEU A 138 -6.66 9.13 2.54
CA LEU A 138 -5.72 8.30 3.30
C LEU A 138 -5.99 8.34 4.80
N HIS A 139 -6.32 9.51 5.36
CA HIS A 139 -6.70 9.62 6.77
C HIS A 139 -7.99 8.85 7.10
N VAL A 140 -8.98 8.88 6.20
CA VAL A 140 -10.22 8.09 6.38
C VAL A 140 -9.93 6.59 6.31
N LEU A 141 -9.06 6.14 5.39
CA LEU A 141 -8.66 4.74 5.30
C LEU A 141 -7.91 4.28 6.55
N TRP A 142 -7.01 5.12 7.09
CA TRP A 142 -6.27 4.84 8.33
C TRP A 142 -7.19 4.62 9.53
N GLY A 143 -8.26 5.40 9.66
CA GLY A 143 -9.22 5.27 10.77
C GLY A 143 -10.19 4.11 10.63
N ARG A 144 -10.36 3.53 9.44
CA ARG A 144 -11.42 2.55 9.15
C ARG A 144 -10.94 1.14 8.87
N CYS A 145 -9.77 1.00 8.27
CA CYS A 145 -9.29 -0.27 7.79
C CYS A 145 -8.13 -0.78 8.66
N PRO A 146 -7.87 -2.09 8.68
CA PRO A 146 -6.79 -2.64 9.49
C PRO A 146 -5.44 -2.06 9.07
N ARG A 147 -4.71 -1.54 10.06
CA ARG A 147 -3.47 -0.78 9.85
C ARG A 147 -2.45 -1.60 9.07
N ASP A 148 -2.24 -2.85 9.45
CA ASP A 148 -1.26 -3.74 8.83
C ASP A 148 -1.48 -3.89 7.32
N SER A 149 -2.72 -4.08 6.89
CA SER A 149 -3.06 -4.21 5.46
C SER A 149 -2.83 -2.91 4.70
N LEU A 150 -3.20 -1.77 5.29
CA LEU A 150 -2.98 -0.47 4.67
C LEU A 150 -1.48 -0.15 4.57
N LEU A 151 -0.71 -0.44 5.63
CA LEU A 151 0.75 -0.25 5.67
C LEU A 151 1.47 -1.11 4.62
N GLN A 152 1.05 -2.36 4.43
CA GLN A 152 1.63 -3.22 3.40
C GLN A 152 1.36 -2.66 1.99
N VAL A 153 0.13 -2.23 1.72
CA VAL A 153 -0.23 -1.64 0.43
C VAL A 153 0.51 -0.32 0.18
N THR A 154 0.65 0.53 1.19
CA THR A 154 1.42 1.77 1.08
C THR A 154 2.90 1.49 0.84
N ALA A 155 3.49 0.49 1.49
CA ALA A 155 4.88 0.10 1.27
C ALA A 155 5.11 -0.40 -0.17
N CYS A 156 4.20 -1.23 -0.68
CA CYS A 156 4.25 -1.67 -2.08
C CYS A 156 4.10 -0.48 -3.06
N ALA A 157 3.27 0.51 -2.74
CA ALA A 157 3.08 1.71 -3.56
C ALA A 157 4.29 2.67 -3.56
N LEU A 158 5.05 2.69 -2.47
CA LEU A 158 6.30 3.45 -2.33
C LEU A 158 7.54 2.69 -2.83
N GLY A 159 7.40 1.39 -3.10
CA GLY A 159 8.50 0.55 -3.58
C GLY A 159 8.97 0.92 -5.00
N PRO A 160 10.09 0.32 -5.45
CA PRO A 160 10.59 0.55 -6.80
C PRO A 160 9.55 0.12 -7.85
N PRO A 161 9.39 0.88 -8.94
CA PRO A 161 8.46 0.49 -10.01
C PRO A 161 8.88 -0.89 -10.56
N PRO A 162 7.93 -1.78 -10.88
CA PRO A 162 8.26 -3.08 -11.44
C PRO A 162 9.05 -2.91 -12.74
N ARG A 163 10.11 -3.72 -12.87
CA ARG A 163 11.01 -3.74 -14.03
C ARG A 163 10.23 -4.17 -15.29
N GLU A 164 9.90 -3.18 -16.11
CA GLU A 164 9.57 -3.19 -17.55
C GLU A 164 8.37 -4.02 -18.07
N GLY A 165 7.60 -3.40 -18.97
CA GLY A 165 6.70 -4.09 -19.92
C GLY A 165 5.41 -3.35 -20.28
N HIS A 166 4.80 -2.61 -19.36
CA HIS A 166 3.48 -1.99 -19.58
C HIS A 166 3.42 -0.56 -19.02
N LEU A 167 4.11 0.37 -19.68
CA LEU A 167 3.98 1.80 -19.42
C LEU A 167 2.85 2.38 -20.29
N HIS A 168 1.81 2.89 -19.65
CA HIS A 168 1.06 4.03 -20.18
C HIS A 168 1.86 5.30 -19.80
N PRO A 169 1.91 6.38 -20.60
CA PRO A 169 2.85 7.49 -20.45
C PRO A 169 2.73 8.35 -19.17
N ASP A 170 1.73 8.10 -18.33
CA ASP A 170 1.52 8.84 -17.08
C ASP A 170 2.12 8.06 -15.89
N GLY A 171 3.42 8.23 -15.66
CA GLY A 171 4.14 7.72 -14.48
C GLY A 171 3.67 8.34 -13.14
N PRO A 172 4.14 7.84 -11.98
CA PRO A 172 3.42 7.81 -10.71
C PRO A 172 3.41 9.17 -9.96
N GLN A 173 2.60 10.12 -10.40
CA GLN A 173 2.41 11.40 -9.68
C GLN A 173 1.79 11.25 -8.28
N ALA A 174 1.18 10.11 -7.95
CA ALA A 174 0.57 9.86 -6.63
C ALA A 174 1.52 9.33 -5.55
N ALA A 175 2.65 8.73 -5.91
CA ALA A 175 3.61 8.21 -4.93
C ALA A 175 4.21 9.33 -4.05
N PRO A 176 4.54 10.53 -4.58
CA PRO A 176 4.92 11.67 -3.76
C PRO A 176 3.85 12.14 -2.77
N GLU A 177 2.57 12.13 -3.15
CA GLU A 177 1.46 12.53 -2.26
C GLU A 177 1.28 11.54 -1.11
N LEU A 178 1.41 10.24 -1.41
CA LEU A 178 1.37 9.18 -0.41
C LEU A 178 2.56 9.29 0.55
N ALA A 179 3.78 9.50 0.03
CA ALA A 179 4.97 9.73 0.85
C ALA A 179 4.83 10.98 1.73
N ARG A 180 4.24 12.06 1.19
CA ARG A 180 3.97 13.28 1.95
C ARG A 180 2.97 13.02 3.09
N TRP A 181 1.85 12.36 2.83
CA TRP A 181 0.89 12.00 3.87
C TRP A 181 1.53 11.15 4.99
N LEU A 182 2.36 10.18 4.61
CA LEU A 182 3.10 9.34 5.56
C LEU A 182 4.01 10.21 6.45
N LEU A 183 4.77 11.14 5.85
CA LEU A 183 5.73 11.99 6.57
C LEU A 183 5.07 13.11 7.37
N ASP A 184 3.90 13.60 6.95
CA ASP A 184 3.13 14.62 7.65
C ASP A 184 2.39 14.05 8.89
N THR A 185 2.31 12.72 9.02
CA THR A 185 1.59 12.04 10.10
C THR A 185 2.54 11.17 10.94
N PRO A 186 3.03 11.64 12.11
CA PRO A 186 4.09 10.96 12.87
C PRO A 186 3.69 9.56 13.35
N GLU A 187 2.43 9.39 13.75
CA GLU A 187 1.88 8.11 14.20
C GLU A 187 1.89 7.05 13.10
N VAL A 188 1.64 7.48 11.85
CA VAL A 188 1.61 6.60 10.68
C VAL A 188 3.03 6.23 10.27
N VAL A 189 3.97 7.18 10.26
CA VAL A 189 5.37 6.85 9.91
C VAL A 189 6.01 5.93 10.96
N GLU A 190 5.69 6.12 12.24
CA GLU A 190 6.17 5.24 13.30
C GLU A 190 5.61 3.82 13.15
N ALA A 191 4.28 3.69 12.97
CA ALA A 191 3.63 2.41 12.73
C ALA A 191 4.15 1.74 11.44
N PHE A 192 4.33 2.51 10.36
CA PHE A 192 4.93 2.01 9.11
C PHE A 192 6.32 1.45 9.32
N CYS A 193 7.17 2.18 10.06
CA CYS A 193 8.53 1.75 10.32
C CYS A 193 8.59 0.57 11.31
N ARG A 194 7.69 0.50 12.29
CA ARG A 194 7.72 -0.53 13.35
C ARG A 194 7.00 -1.82 12.95
N ASP A 195 5.84 -1.71 12.34
CA ASP A 195 4.91 -2.84 12.15
C ASP A 195 5.19 -3.60 10.83
N LEU A 196 5.93 -2.99 9.89
CA LEU A 196 6.34 -3.64 8.65
C LEU A 196 7.70 -4.34 8.75
N PRO A 197 7.90 -5.43 7.96
CA PRO A 197 9.19 -6.07 7.79
C PRO A 197 10.27 -5.11 7.32
N ALA A 198 11.49 -5.26 7.86
CA ALA A 198 12.64 -4.41 7.56
C ALA A 198 12.88 -4.25 6.04
N GLY A 199 12.81 -5.34 5.27
CA GLY A 199 13.02 -5.31 3.83
C GLY A 199 12.04 -4.44 3.05
N LEU A 200 10.76 -4.41 3.45
CA LEU A 200 9.75 -3.56 2.81
C LEU A 200 9.99 -2.08 3.11
N VAL A 201 10.32 -1.75 4.37
CA VAL A 201 10.64 -0.38 4.77
C VAL A 201 11.92 0.09 4.08
N THR A 202 12.96 -0.74 4.02
CA THR A 202 14.20 -0.46 3.29
C THR A 202 13.93 -0.22 1.80
N SER A 203 13.11 -1.06 1.17
CA SER A 203 12.75 -0.90 -0.25
C SER A 203 12.04 0.43 -0.52
N ALA A 204 11.11 0.84 0.34
CA ALA A 204 10.43 2.13 0.22
C ALA A 204 11.39 3.31 0.50
N ALA A 205 12.30 3.16 1.47
CA ALA A 205 13.32 4.16 1.80
C ALA A 205 14.32 4.38 0.65
N CYS A 206 14.67 3.33 -0.12
CA CYS A 206 15.50 3.45 -1.32
C CYS A 206 14.88 4.39 -2.37
N SER A 207 13.56 4.31 -2.54
CA SER A 207 12.83 5.14 -3.52
C SER A 207 12.52 6.56 -3.01
N HIS A 208 12.52 6.78 -1.68
CA HIS A 208 12.09 8.04 -1.07
C HIS A 208 13.10 8.56 -0.03
N PRO A 209 14.01 9.48 -0.38
CA PRO A 209 15.07 9.98 0.52
C PRO A 209 14.57 10.69 1.78
N ALA A 210 13.36 11.27 1.76
CA ALA A 210 12.75 11.87 2.95
C ALA A 210 12.29 10.79 3.95
N LEU A 211 11.78 9.65 3.45
CA LEU A 211 11.43 8.49 4.26
C LEU A 211 12.68 7.83 4.86
N ALA A 212 13.75 7.69 4.08
CA ALA A 212 15.03 7.18 4.58
C ALA A 212 15.53 7.97 5.80
N ARG A 213 15.52 9.31 5.72
CA ARG A 213 15.92 10.19 6.83
C ARG A 213 14.99 10.07 8.04
N ALA A 214 13.69 9.97 7.83
CA ALA A 214 12.72 9.79 8.91
C ALA A 214 12.92 8.43 9.61
N TYR A 215 13.13 7.37 8.83
CA TYR A 215 13.34 6.02 9.34
C TYR A 215 14.64 5.91 10.16
N LEU A 216 15.76 6.42 9.64
CA LEU A 216 17.03 6.44 10.37
C LEU A 216 16.92 7.20 11.70
N ARG A 217 16.19 8.32 11.74
CA ARG A 217 15.95 9.06 12.98
C ARG A 217 15.16 8.26 14.01
N LEU A 218 14.13 7.53 13.57
CA LEU A 218 13.35 6.64 14.43
C LEU A 218 14.20 5.50 14.97
N LEU A 219 15.03 4.89 14.14
CA LEU A 219 15.96 3.84 14.57
C LEU A 219 16.98 4.37 15.60
N SER A 220 17.52 5.57 15.38
CA SER A 220 18.40 6.24 16.36
C SER A 220 17.69 6.47 17.70
N GLN A 221 16.44 6.94 17.64
CA GLN A 221 15.62 7.15 18.84
C GLN A 221 15.33 5.83 19.58
N TRP A 222 14.94 4.78 18.87
CA TRP A 222 14.66 3.48 19.48
C TRP A 222 15.91 2.84 20.08
N GLY A 223 17.05 2.90 19.39
CA GLY A 223 18.31 2.36 19.91
C GLY A 223 18.79 3.12 21.15
N GLY A 224 18.67 4.45 21.18
CA GLY A 224 19.04 5.26 22.36
C GLY A 224 18.15 5.03 23.59
N GLN A 225 17.04 4.29 23.45
CA GLN A 225 16.16 3.90 24.54
C GLN A 225 16.46 2.48 25.07
N LEU A 226 17.37 1.74 24.44
CA LEU A 226 17.81 0.44 24.93
C LEU A 226 18.79 0.61 26.08
N LEU A 227 18.66 -0.24 27.08
CA LEU A 227 19.56 -0.31 28.23
C LEU A 227 20.28 -1.65 28.21
N TYR A 228 21.56 -1.64 28.55
CA TYR A 228 22.35 -2.86 28.61
C TYR A 228 22.04 -3.62 29.91
N ASP A 229 21.50 -4.84 29.78
CA ASP A 229 21.22 -5.72 30.90
C ASP A 229 22.46 -6.56 31.21
N LEU A 230 23.22 -6.14 32.23
CA LEU A 230 24.47 -6.79 32.65
C LEU A 230 24.32 -8.30 32.92
N PRO A 231 23.29 -8.77 33.66
CA PRO A 231 23.02 -10.20 33.85
C PRO A 231 22.88 -11.02 32.57
N THR A 232 22.15 -10.51 31.56
CA THR A 232 21.87 -11.26 30.34
C THR A 232 22.89 -10.99 29.23
N GLY A 233 23.64 -9.88 29.33
CA GLY A 233 24.59 -9.43 28.32
C GLY A 233 23.91 -8.96 27.04
N VAL A 234 22.66 -8.48 27.12
CA VAL A 234 21.86 -8.09 25.95
C VAL A 234 21.26 -6.70 26.16
N TRP A 235 21.11 -5.96 25.07
CA TRP A 235 20.34 -4.71 25.05
C TRP A 235 18.84 -5.00 25.15
N ALA A 236 18.20 -4.46 26.18
CA ALA A 236 16.77 -4.61 26.42
C ALA A 236 16.07 -3.25 26.41
N ALA A 237 14.83 -3.24 25.91
CA ALA A 237 13.99 -2.07 26.00
C ALA A 237 13.59 -1.81 27.46
N ALA A 238 13.55 -0.53 27.86
CA ALA A 238 13.04 -0.14 29.17
C ALA A 238 11.53 -0.38 29.35
N ALA A 239 10.78 -0.59 28.26
CA ALA A 239 9.34 -0.86 28.30
C ALA A 239 8.87 -1.79 27.17
N ASP A 240 7.78 -2.53 27.43
CA ASP A 240 7.21 -3.59 26.57
C ASP A 240 6.75 -3.15 25.15
N LYS A 241 6.75 -1.85 24.84
CA LYS A 241 6.28 -1.30 23.56
C LYS A 241 7.40 -0.85 22.61
N HIS A 242 8.67 -1.04 22.99
CA HIS A 242 9.79 -0.62 22.17
C HIS A 242 10.34 -1.76 21.29
N VAL A 243 11.06 -1.35 20.25
CA VAL A 243 11.72 -2.25 19.31
C VAL A 243 12.80 -3.05 20.05
N SER A 244 12.81 -4.36 19.87
CA SER A 244 13.81 -5.23 20.50
C SER A 244 15.19 -5.03 19.88
N TRP A 245 16.24 -5.44 20.60
CA TRP A 245 17.60 -5.47 20.05
C TRP A 245 17.69 -6.25 18.73
N GLN A 246 17.00 -7.40 18.64
CA GLN A 246 17.00 -8.23 17.43
C GLN A 246 16.32 -7.53 16.26
N ASP A 247 15.19 -6.86 16.51
CA ASP A 247 14.50 -6.08 15.49
C ASP A 247 15.37 -4.91 15.01
N LEU A 248 16.05 -4.22 15.92
CA LEU A 248 16.96 -3.12 15.58
C LEU A 248 18.12 -3.61 14.72
N CYS A 249 18.74 -4.75 15.09
CA CYS A 249 19.77 -5.41 14.30
C CYS A 249 19.28 -5.77 12.89
N GLY A 250 18.14 -6.44 12.78
CA GLY A 250 17.57 -6.86 11.48
C GLY A 250 17.23 -5.67 10.59
N ARG A 251 16.79 -4.55 11.18
CA ARG A 251 16.50 -3.31 10.46
C ARG A 251 17.75 -2.63 9.91
N PHE A 252 18.79 -2.46 10.72
CA PHE A 252 20.06 -1.92 10.23
C PHE A 252 20.76 -2.88 9.26
N GLN A 253 20.68 -4.19 9.47
CA GLN A 253 21.20 -5.18 8.52
C GLN A 253 20.56 -5.02 7.14
N SER A 254 19.24 -4.91 7.08
CA SER A 254 18.51 -4.65 5.83
C SER A 254 18.96 -3.34 5.17
N LEU A 255 19.15 -2.27 5.94
CA LEU A 255 19.63 -0.97 5.43
C LEU A 255 21.08 -1.03 4.92
N CYS A 256 21.99 -1.73 5.61
CA CYS A 256 23.38 -1.88 5.20
C CYS A 256 23.53 -2.75 3.94
N GLN A 257 22.60 -3.67 3.68
CA GLN A 257 22.54 -4.47 2.46
C GLN A 257 21.89 -3.72 1.28
N ALA A 258 21.31 -2.54 1.51
CA ALA A 258 20.67 -1.76 0.46
C ALA A 258 21.69 -1.11 -0.50
N PRO A 259 21.29 -0.73 -1.73
CA PRO A 259 22.14 0.04 -2.62
C PRO A 259 22.51 1.43 -2.04
N PRO A 260 23.66 2.00 -2.42
CA PRO A 260 23.95 3.42 -2.21
C PRO A 260 22.85 4.31 -2.82
N PRO A 261 22.47 5.45 -2.20
CA PRO A 261 23.12 6.07 -1.04
C PRO A 261 22.59 5.60 0.33
N LEU A 262 21.59 4.71 0.37
CA LEU A 262 20.90 4.36 1.63
C LEU A 262 21.83 3.64 2.61
N ARG A 263 22.64 2.70 2.12
CA ARG A 263 23.67 2.04 2.92
C ARG A 263 24.62 3.04 3.57
N ASP A 264 25.16 3.96 2.77
CA ASP A 264 26.19 4.90 3.25
C ASP A 264 25.59 5.84 4.32
N GLN A 265 24.32 6.24 4.17
CA GLN A 265 23.59 6.99 5.19
C GLN A 265 23.37 6.18 6.47
N ALA A 266 23.04 4.90 6.36
CA ALA A 266 22.84 4.04 7.52
C ALA A 266 24.14 3.84 8.30
N VAL A 267 25.25 3.58 7.60
CA VAL A 267 26.59 3.45 8.20
C VAL A 267 27.02 4.76 8.84
N ALA A 268 26.85 5.90 8.15
CA ALA A 268 27.16 7.21 8.71
C ALA A 268 26.32 7.53 9.95
N THR A 269 25.05 7.11 9.99
CA THR A 269 24.18 7.29 11.17
C THR A 269 24.69 6.48 12.36
N LEU A 270 25.07 5.21 12.16
CA LEU A 270 25.63 4.37 13.21
C LEU A 270 26.93 4.96 13.76
N GLN A 271 27.83 5.41 12.87
CA GLN A 271 29.10 6.04 13.25
C GLN A 271 28.87 7.36 14.02
N ALA A 272 27.94 8.20 13.55
CA ALA A 272 27.63 9.46 14.22
C ALA A 272 27.05 9.24 15.63
N ASN A 273 26.19 8.24 15.80
CA ASN A 273 25.64 7.91 17.12
C ASN A 273 26.70 7.31 18.05
N LYS A 274 27.58 6.41 17.54
CA LYS A 274 28.71 5.90 18.31
C LYS A 274 29.64 7.02 18.79
N ALA A 275 29.94 8.00 17.93
CA ALA A 275 30.76 9.14 18.29
C ALA A 275 30.08 10.02 19.35
N GLN A 276 28.76 10.20 19.30
CA GLN A 276 28.00 10.91 20.34
C GLN A 276 28.05 10.20 21.69
N ASP A 277 28.07 8.87 21.69
CA ASP A 277 28.22 8.08 22.92
C ASP A 277 29.66 8.10 23.46
N GLY A 278 30.63 8.65 22.72
CA GLY A 278 32.04 8.76 23.16
C GLY A 278 33.01 7.78 22.49
N ASP A 279 32.63 7.19 21.35
CA ASP A 279 33.49 6.31 20.54
C ASP A 279 34.07 5.10 21.30
N PHE A 280 33.29 4.54 22.23
CA PHE A 280 33.69 3.35 22.96
C PHE A 280 33.86 2.15 22.02
N GLU A 281 34.90 1.35 22.24
CA GLU A 281 35.12 0.07 21.54
C GLU A 281 34.73 -1.15 22.39
N VAL A 282 34.43 -0.93 23.67
CA VAL A 282 34.11 -2.00 24.63
C VAL A 282 32.62 -2.34 24.52
N PRO A 283 32.26 -3.64 24.39
CA PRO A 283 30.87 -4.05 24.31
C PRO A 283 30.05 -3.72 25.56
N GLY A 284 28.74 -3.49 25.37
CA GLY A 284 27.80 -3.20 26.45
C GLY A 284 27.85 -1.79 27.04
N ILE A 285 28.69 -0.90 26.48
CA ILE A 285 28.72 0.53 26.85
C ILE A 285 27.88 1.37 25.87
N SER A 286 28.02 1.13 24.57
CA SER A 286 27.25 1.81 23.53
C SER A 286 26.53 0.80 22.65
N VAL A 287 25.22 0.99 22.50
CA VAL A 287 24.36 0.19 21.63
C VAL A 287 24.83 0.26 20.17
N TRP A 288 25.41 1.40 19.77
CA TRP A 288 25.88 1.63 18.40
C TRP A 288 27.20 0.91 18.12
N THR A 289 28.09 0.83 19.12
CA THR A 289 29.30 0.00 19.05
C THR A 289 28.91 -1.46 18.85
N ASP A 290 27.99 -1.97 19.65
CA ASP A 290 27.55 -3.36 19.57
C ASP A 290 26.82 -3.64 18.24
N LEU A 291 26.04 -2.68 17.72
CA LEU A 291 25.41 -2.81 16.40
C LEU A 291 26.46 -2.88 15.30
N LEU A 292 27.46 -2.00 15.31
CA LEU A 292 28.54 -2.03 14.32
C LEU A 292 29.34 -3.34 14.37
N LEU A 293 29.59 -3.88 15.55
CA LEU A 293 30.23 -5.18 15.73
C LEU A 293 29.35 -6.32 15.19
N ALA A 294 28.05 -6.34 15.53
CA ALA A 294 27.10 -7.33 15.05
C ALA A 294 26.90 -7.30 13.53
N LEU A 295 26.95 -6.10 12.93
CA LEU A 295 26.79 -5.86 11.50
C LEU A 295 28.10 -5.98 10.71
N GLY A 296 29.23 -6.32 11.34
CA GLY A 296 30.59 -6.26 10.75
C GLY A 296 30.81 -7.01 9.43
N GLY A 297 29.89 -7.88 9.00
CA GLY A 297 29.87 -8.52 7.68
C GLY A 297 29.03 -7.79 6.60
N ALA A 298 28.12 -6.90 6.98
CA ALA A 298 27.23 -6.15 6.10
C ALA A 298 27.65 -4.68 5.90
N VAL A 299 28.59 -4.18 6.71
CA VAL A 299 29.11 -2.80 6.66
C VAL A 299 30.42 -2.70 5.84
N ARG A 300 31.04 -3.84 5.50
CA ARG A 300 32.23 -3.93 4.62
C ARG A 300 31.81 -4.00 3.16
#